data_AF-A0A836P0H7-F1
#
_entry.id   AF-A0A836P0H7-F1
#
_cell.length_a   1.000
_cell.length_b   1.000
_cell.length_c   1.000
_cell.angle_alpha   90.00
_cell.angle_beta   90.00
_cell.angle_gamma   90.00
#
_symmetry.space_group_name_H-M   'P 1'
#
loop_
_entity.id
_entity.type
_entity.pdbx_description
1 polymer ?
#
loop_
_entity_poly.entity_id
_entity_poly.type
_entity_poly.pdbx_seq_one_letter_code
_entity_poly.pdbx_strand_id
1 'polypeptide(L)'
;LVVPAGALYAFPAVVGAAARNFDDHEFALDLMNEEGVLVVPGSSFNVPYRHHFRVTLMPEASVMRDVFARIDRALARRAEAVTKVVPLKPRSVA
;
A
#
# COMPACT_ATOMS: atom_id res chain seq x y z
N LEU A 1 11.58 9.96 3.83
CA LEU A 1 10.38 10.03 4.70
C LEU A 1 10.14 11.47 5.08
N VAL A 2 8.89 11.94 5.06
CA VAL A 2 8.50 13.27 5.56
C VAL A 2 7.79 13.07 6.89
N VAL A 3 8.31 13.66 7.96
CA VAL A 3 7.71 13.54 9.30
C VAL A 3 6.54 14.54 9.42
N PRO A 4 5.34 14.11 9.84
CA PRO A 4 4.24 15.04 10.07
C PRO A 4 4.59 15.98 11.22
N ALA A 5 4.47 17.29 10.99
CA ALA A 5 4.80 18.32 11.98
C ALA A 5 3.65 18.65 12.96
N GLY A 6 2.48 18.02 12.79
CA GLY A 6 1.29 18.26 13.59
C GLY A 6 0.04 17.60 13.00
N ALA A 7 -1.13 17.97 13.53
CA ALA A 7 -2.42 17.35 13.25
C ALA A 7 -2.50 15.86 13.65
N LEU A 8 -3.52 15.14 13.17
CA LEU A 8 -3.84 13.77 13.57
C LEU A 8 -3.59 12.74 12.46
N TYR A 9 -2.83 13.10 11.42
CA TYR A 9 -2.68 12.28 10.21
C TYR A 9 -1.23 12.21 9.74
N ALA A 10 -0.89 11.06 9.13
CA ALA A 10 0.29 10.93 8.28
C ALA A 10 -0.13 10.53 6.86
N PHE A 11 0.72 10.88 5.89
CA PHE A 11 0.46 10.67 4.47
C PHE A 11 1.63 9.95 3.79
N PRO A 12 1.88 8.68 4.14
CA PRO A 12 2.97 7.90 3.56
C PRO A 12 2.80 7.68 2.06
N ALA A 13 3.94 7.71 1.37
CA ALA A 13 4.11 7.26 -0.01
C ALA A 13 4.59 5.81 -0.02
N VAL A 14 4.02 4.97 -0.89
CA VAL A 14 4.59 3.66 -1.21
C VAL A 14 5.74 3.84 -2.19
N VAL A 15 6.87 3.16 -1.92
CA VAL A 15 8.10 3.24 -2.73
C VAL A 15 8.63 1.84 -3.07
N GLY A 16 9.60 1.77 -3.98
CA GLY A 16 10.27 0.51 -4.33
C GLY A 16 9.43 -0.40 -5.23
N ALA A 17 9.63 -1.72 -5.13
CA ALA A 17 8.96 -2.70 -5.98
C ALA A 17 7.44 -2.67 -5.84
N ALA A 18 6.93 -2.53 -4.61
CA ALA A 18 5.49 -2.46 -4.32
C ALA A 18 4.81 -1.27 -5.01
N ALA A 19 5.53 -0.17 -5.28
CA ALA A 19 4.99 1.04 -5.90
C ALA A 19 4.78 0.93 -7.43
N ARG A 20 5.24 -0.16 -8.06
CA ARG A 20 5.07 -0.35 -9.50
C ARG A 20 3.58 -0.53 -9.83
N ASN A 21 3.08 0.27 -10.79
CA ASN A 21 1.68 0.29 -11.20
C ASN A 21 0.72 0.36 -10.01
N PHE A 22 1.04 1.19 -9.01
CA PHE A 22 0.28 1.26 -7.78
C PHE A 22 -1.03 2.03 -7.97
N ASP A 23 -2.11 1.44 -7.46
CA ASP A 23 -3.43 2.05 -7.34
C ASP A 23 -3.80 2.10 -5.84
N ASP A 24 -4.05 3.30 -5.32
CA ASP A 24 -4.33 3.51 -3.90
C ASP A 24 -5.73 3.05 -3.48
N HIS A 25 -6.69 2.98 -4.40
CA HIS A 25 -8.00 2.40 -4.11
C HIS A 25 -7.93 0.89 -4.01
N GLU A 26 -7.25 0.23 -4.97
CA GLU A 26 -7.01 -1.21 -4.94
C GLU A 26 -6.30 -1.59 -3.64
N PHE A 27 -5.19 -0.91 -3.33
CA PHE A 27 -4.43 -1.19 -2.11
C PHE A 27 -5.24 -0.97 -0.82
N ALA A 28 -6.04 0.11 -0.73
CA ALA A 28 -6.87 0.34 0.45
C ALA A 28 -7.95 -0.73 0.62
N LEU A 29 -8.53 -1.22 -0.47
CA LEU A 29 -9.52 -2.29 -0.46
C LEU A 29 -8.88 -3.63 -0.06
N ASP A 30 -7.73 -3.97 -0.63
CA ASP A 30 -6.98 -5.19 -0.31
C ASP A 30 -6.56 -5.21 1.17
N LEU A 31 -6.03 -4.09 1.66
CA LEU A 31 -5.62 -3.95 3.06
C LEU A 31 -6.81 -4.11 4.02
N MET A 32 -7.98 -3.59 3.65
CA MET A 32 -9.21 -3.77 4.43
C MET A 32 -9.67 -5.23 4.42
N ASN A 33 -9.69 -5.88 3.26
CA ASN A 33 -10.21 -7.24 3.10
C ASN A 33 -9.28 -8.30 3.69
N GLU A 34 -7.97 -8.17 3.48
CA GLU A 34 -6.99 -9.20 3.88
C GLU A 34 -6.45 -8.99 5.29
N GLU A 35 -6.25 -7.74 5.71
CA GLU A 35 -5.61 -7.43 7.00
C GLU A 35 -6.57 -6.74 7.99
N GLY A 36 -7.80 -6.43 7.60
CA GLY A 36 -8.77 -5.76 8.46
C GLY A 36 -8.39 -4.31 8.82
N VAL A 37 -7.58 -3.65 7.97
CA VAL A 37 -7.11 -2.28 8.22
C VAL A 37 -7.69 -1.34 7.17
N LEU A 38 -8.47 -0.35 7.62
CA LEU A 38 -9.05 0.66 6.75
C LEU A 38 -8.16 1.92 6.71
N VAL A 39 -7.72 2.29 5.51
CA VAL A 39 -7.01 3.54 5.22
C VAL A 39 -7.75 4.35 4.16
N VAL A 40 -7.42 5.64 4.02
CA VAL A 40 -8.02 6.48 2.97
C VAL A 40 -7.07 6.57 1.77
N PRO A 41 -7.52 6.23 0.54
CA PRO A 41 -6.73 6.41 -0.68
C PRO A 41 -6.24 7.85 -0.84
N GLY A 42 -4.98 8.05 -1.23
CA GLY A 42 -4.37 9.37 -1.35
C GLY A 42 -5.03 10.23 -2.43
N SER A 43 -5.49 9.62 -3.52
CA SER A 43 -6.22 10.24 -4.61
C SER A 43 -7.54 10.90 -4.19
N SER A 44 -8.12 10.49 -3.06
CA SER A 44 -9.28 11.17 -2.43
C SER A 44 -8.99 12.62 -2.03
N PHE A 45 -7.72 13.03 -2.00
CA PHE A 45 -7.28 14.38 -1.63
C PHE A 45 -7.02 15.28 -2.85
N ASN A 46 -7.53 14.93 -4.04
CA ASN A 46 -7.38 15.71 -5.29
C ASN A 46 -5.91 15.94 -5.72
N VAL A 47 -5.07 14.94 -5.49
CA VAL A 47 -3.66 14.94 -5.88
C VAL A 47 -3.43 14.14 -7.18
N PRO A 48 -2.42 14.47 -7.99
CA PRO A 48 -2.22 13.81 -9.29
C PRO A 48 -1.58 12.41 -9.17
N TYR A 49 -1.07 12.06 -7.99
CA TYR A 49 -0.39 10.80 -7.74
C TYR A 49 -1.30 9.77 -7.05
N ARG A 50 -1.06 8.49 -7.32
CA ARG A 50 -1.88 7.35 -6.85
C ARG A 50 -1.20 6.46 -5.83
N HIS A 51 0.00 6.80 -5.38
CA HIS A 51 0.84 5.93 -4.53
C HIS A 51 0.92 6.38 -3.07
N HIS A 52 -0.10 7.08 -2.59
CA HIS A 52 -0.19 7.55 -1.21
C HIS A 52 -1.48 7.06 -0.57
N PHE A 53 -1.49 7.02 0.76
CA PHE A 53 -2.71 6.82 1.55
C PHE A 53 -2.59 7.59 2.87
N ARG A 54 -3.72 7.92 3.49
CA ARG A 54 -3.75 8.60 4.80
C ARG A 54 -3.96 7.58 5.91
N VAL A 55 -3.15 7.70 6.97
CA VAL A 55 -3.35 7.02 8.25
C VAL A 55 -3.70 8.02 9.35
N THR A 56 -4.55 7.61 10.28
CA THR A 56 -4.90 8.40 11.48
C THR A 56 -3.98 8.01 12.63
N LEU A 57 -3.45 9.00 13.36
CA LEU A 57 -2.48 8.83 14.45
C LEU A 57 -3.12 8.82 15.84
N MET A 58 -4.45 8.67 15.91
CA MET A 58 -5.23 8.63 17.16
C MET A 58 -5.15 7.30 17.93
N PRO A 59 -5.02 6.12 17.29
CA PRO A 59 -4.91 4.86 18.04
C PRO A 59 -3.68 4.80 18.95
N GLU A 60 -3.76 3.96 19.98
CA GLU A 60 -2.65 3.67 20.89
C GLU A 60 -1.41 3.16 20.14
N ALA A 61 -0.23 3.44 20.69
CA ALA A 61 1.04 3.09 20.04
C ALA A 61 1.20 1.58 19.78
N SER A 62 0.61 0.72 20.60
CA SER A 62 0.57 -0.73 20.38
C SER A 62 -0.27 -1.10 19.17
N VAL A 63 -1.44 -0.49 19.01
CA VAL A 63 -2.33 -0.68 17.86
C VAL A 63 -1.67 -0.16 16.59
N MET A 64 -1.05 1.02 16.65
CA MET A 64 -0.32 1.58 15.51
C MET A 64 0.83 0.66 15.04
N ARG A 65 1.57 0.05 15.97
CA ARG A 65 2.61 -0.94 15.62
C ARG A 65 2.04 -2.14 14.87
N ASP A 66 0.91 -2.68 15.30
CA ASP A 66 0.25 -3.80 14.61
C ASP A 66 -0.29 -3.39 13.24
N VAL A 67 -0.89 -2.20 13.13
CA VAL A 67 -1.36 -1.64 11.85
C VAL A 67 -0.21 -1.50 10.85
N PHE A 68 0.94 -0.97 11.26
CA PHE A 68 2.09 -0.85 10.36
C PHE A 68 2.69 -2.23 10.00
N ALA A 69 2.67 -3.21 10.90
CA ALA A 69 3.09 -4.57 10.58
C ALA A 69 2.16 -5.25 9.54
N ARG A 70 0.84 -4.99 9.61
CA ARG A 70 -0.16 -5.42 8.62
C ARG A 70 0.09 -4.78 7.26
N ILE A 71 0.33 -3.46 7.24
CA ILE A 71 0.67 -2.72 6.03
C ILE A 71 1.95 -3.28 5.38
N ASP A 72 2.98 -3.57 6.18
CA ASP A 72 4.23 -4.15 5.69
C ASP A 72 4.02 -5.50 5.00
N ARG A 73 3.21 -6.39 5.59
CA ARG A 73 2.84 -7.67 4.97
C ARG A 73 2.10 -7.49 3.64
N ALA A 74 1.13 -6.58 3.57
CA ALA A 74 0.41 -6.29 2.32
C ALA A 74 1.35 -5.75 1.23
N LEU A 75 2.26 -4.84 1.59
CA LEU A 75 3.26 -4.29 0.67
C LEU A 75 4.26 -5.35 0.19
N ALA A 76 4.68 -6.27 1.06
CA ALA A 76 5.55 -7.39 0.69
C ALA A 76 4.87 -8.32 -0.32
N ARG A 77 3.61 -8.72 -0.07
CA ARG A 77 2.81 -9.52 -1.03
C ARG A 77 2.71 -8.83 -2.38
N ARG A 78 2.42 -7.52 -2.39
CA ARG A 78 2.36 -6.74 -3.64
C ARG A 78 3.70 -6.73 -4.36
N ALA A 79 4.81 -6.48 -3.65
CA ALA A 79 6.15 -6.46 -4.23
C ALA A 79 6.51 -7.81 -4.89
N GLU A 80 6.16 -8.93 -4.27
CA GLU A 80 6.33 -10.26 -4.87
C GLU A 80 5.45 -10.44 -6.12
N ALA A 81 4.17 -10.05 -6.05
CA ALA A 81 3.23 -10.21 -7.16
C ALA A 81 3.68 -9.45 -8.42
N VAL A 82 4.13 -8.20 -8.27
CA VAL A 82 4.56 -7.35 -9.39
C VAL A 82 5.96 -7.67 -9.92
N THR A 83 6.74 -8.46 -9.20
CA THR A 83 8.09 -8.88 -9.64
C THR A 83 8.14 -10.29 -10.20
N LYS A 84 7.09 -11.10 -10.00
CA LYS A 84 6.97 -12.43 -10.61
C LYS A 84 6.96 -12.33 -12.14
N VAL A 85 8.04 -12.76 -12.78
CA VAL A 85 8.10 -12.99 -14.22
C VAL A 85 7.66 -14.43 -14.48
N VAL A 86 6.51 -14.61 -15.12
CA VAL A 86 6.06 -15.94 -15.57
C VAL A 86 6.75 -16.26 -16.91
N PRO A 87 7.56 -17.33 -17.00
CA PRO A 87 8.13 -17.74 -18.28
C PRO A 87 7.01 -18.20 -19.23
N LEU A 88 6.89 -17.55 -20.38
CA LEU A 88 5.99 -18.00 -21.43
C LEU A 88 6.56 -19.30 -22.03
N LYS A 89 5.81 -20.41 -21.92
CA LYS A 89 6.16 -21.65 -22.61
C LYS A 89 6.12 -21.38 -24.12
N PRO A 90 7.20 -21.61 -24.89
CA PRO A 90 7.18 -21.41 -26.32
C PRO A 90 6.10 -22.31 -26.93
N ARG A 91 5.20 -21.70 -27.71
CA ARG A 91 4.12 -22.41 -28.40
C ARG A 91 4.79 -23.32 -29.44
N SER A 92 4.72 -24.62 -29.23
CA SER A 92 5.15 -25.60 -30.24
C SER A 92 4.32 -25.35 -31.49
N VAL A 93 4.96 -24.83 -32.54
CA VAL A 93 4.38 -24.79 -33.87
C VAL A 93 4.57 -26.20 -34.43
N ALA A 94 3.46 -26.90 -34.64
CA ALA A 94 3.44 -28.19 -35.33
C ALA A 94 3.63 -28.00 -36.84
#